data_AF-A0A355TZ07-F1
#
_entry.id   AF-A0A355TZ07-F1
#
_cell.length_a   1.000
_cell.length_b   1.000
_cell.length_c   1.000
_cell.angle_alpha   90.00
_cell.angle_beta   90.00
_cell.angle_gamma   90.00
#
_symmetry.space_group_name_H-M   'P 1'
#
loop_
_entity.id
_entity.type
_entity.pdbx_description
1 polymer ?
#
loop_
_entity_poly.entity_id
_entity_poly.type
_entity_poly.pdbx_seq_one_letter_code
_entity_poly.pdbx_strand_id
1 'polypeptide(L)'
;MENENDGNPIILAGFSQGADMCIRLIKDCFKDQEINQQLVACYAIGWRITEQEIEENPHLTFATGENDTGVIVSFNSESESINESLMIPSGTKTLAINPLNWKTDGTVADRSENLGSCFTDYSGNIINEINNLTGAYIDSTRGALKVTDVSPGDYPPGLDLFEEGIYHLYDYQFFYRNLQENVKTRLDAYYENNL
;
A
#
# COMPACT_ATOMS: atom_id res chain seq x y z
N MET A 1 -1.00 -15.91 19.16
CA MET A 1 -0.43 -14.77 19.90
C MET A 1 0.17 -15.23 21.22
N GLU A 2 -0.63 -15.74 22.15
CA GLU A 2 -0.19 -16.08 23.53
C GLU A 2 0.91 -17.16 23.67
N ASN A 3 1.10 -18.03 22.68
CA ASN A 3 2.00 -19.20 22.83
C ASN A 3 3.31 -19.12 22.03
N GLU A 4 3.40 -18.28 20.99
CA GLU A 4 4.50 -18.36 20.00
C GLU A 4 5.06 -17.00 19.57
N ASN A 5 4.35 -15.89 19.82
CA ASN A 5 4.78 -14.57 19.33
C ASN A 5 5.73 -13.87 20.33
N ASP A 6 5.78 -14.28 21.59
CA ASP A 6 6.63 -13.71 22.66
C ASP A 6 6.61 -12.17 22.75
N GLY A 7 5.47 -11.56 22.41
CA GLY A 7 5.32 -10.11 22.42
C GLY A 7 5.94 -9.37 21.22
N ASN A 8 6.46 -10.08 20.22
CA ASN A 8 7.12 -9.47 19.06
C ASN A 8 6.16 -8.60 18.23
N PRO A 9 6.67 -7.51 17.60
CA PRO A 9 5.88 -6.70 16.68
C PRO A 9 5.35 -7.51 15.49
N ILE A 10 4.16 -7.13 15.03
CA ILE A 10 3.48 -7.75 13.90
C ILE A 10 3.44 -6.79 12.73
N ILE A 11 3.84 -7.29 11.56
CA ILE A 11 3.55 -6.67 10.27
C ILE A 11 2.68 -7.62 9.47
N LEU A 12 1.56 -7.10 8.95
CA LEU A 12 0.74 -7.82 7.98
C LEU A 12 1.02 -7.25 6.59
N ALA A 13 1.18 -8.13 5.60
CA ALA A 13 1.34 -7.72 4.21
C ALA A 13 0.48 -8.63 3.33
N GLY A 14 -0.38 -8.00 2.54
CA GLY A 14 -1.27 -8.64 1.60
C GLY A 14 -1.28 -7.90 0.27
N PHE A 15 -1.65 -8.62 -0.78
CA PHE A 15 -1.85 -8.07 -2.12
C PHE A 15 -3.22 -8.48 -2.62
N SER A 16 -4.00 -7.54 -3.15
CA SER A 16 -5.32 -7.81 -3.74
C SER A 16 -6.24 -8.56 -2.75
N GLN A 17 -6.71 -9.77 -3.08
CA GLN A 17 -7.51 -10.57 -2.14
C GLN A 17 -6.75 -10.90 -0.83
N GLY A 18 -5.43 -11.01 -0.86
CA GLY A 18 -4.63 -11.16 0.36
C GLY A 18 -4.68 -9.91 1.25
N ALA A 19 -4.80 -8.72 0.65
CA ALA A 19 -4.99 -7.48 1.40
C ALA A 19 -6.38 -7.42 2.05
N ASP A 20 -7.46 -7.85 1.37
CA ASP A 20 -8.78 -8.04 1.99
C ASP A 20 -8.70 -8.95 3.22
N MET A 21 -7.97 -10.08 3.10
CA MET A 21 -7.77 -11.00 4.23
C MET A 21 -7.02 -10.34 5.39
N CYS A 22 -5.97 -9.56 5.13
CA CYS A 22 -5.27 -8.82 6.18
C CYS A 22 -6.20 -7.82 6.90
N ILE A 23 -7.02 -7.07 6.15
CA ILE A 23 -7.98 -6.12 6.74
C ILE A 23 -9.01 -6.85 7.60
N ARG A 24 -9.53 -7.99 7.15
CA ARG A 24 -10.45 -8.83 7.94
C ARG A 24 -9.79 -9.35 9.22
N LEU A 25 -8.52 -9.78 9.15
CA LEU A 25 -7.77 -10.21 10.33
C LEU A 25 -7.64 -9.08 11.36
N ILE A 26 -7.36 -7.84 10.93
CA ILE A 26 -7.27 -6.71 11.87
C ILE A 26 -8.65 -6.40 12.45
N LYS A 27 -9.69 -6.38 11.61
CA LYS A 27 -11.06 -6.17 12.06
C LYS A 27 -11.49 -7.19 13.10
N ASP A 28 -11.15 -8.45 12.94
CA ASP A 28 -11.68 -9.52 13.80
C ASP A 28 -10.76 -9.86 14.99
N CYS A 29 -9.44 -9.79 14.80
CA CYS A 29 -8.46 -10.28 15.78
C CYS A 29 -7.71 -9.15 16.52
N PHE A 30 -7.70 -7.92 16.01
CA PHE A 30 -6.98 -6.78 16.62
C PHE A 30 -7.96 -5.79 17.29
N LYS A 31 -9.16 -6.25 17.65
CA LYS A 31 -10.08 -5.47 18.52
C LYS A 31 -9.57 -5.38 19.96
N ASP A 32 -8.82 -6.40 20.38
CA ASP A 32 -8.15 -6.39 21.67
C ASP A 32 -7.00 -5.39 21.65
N GLN A 33 -6.99 -4.48 22.62
CA GLN A 33 -6.04 -3.38 22.65
C GLN A 33 -4.59 -3.86 22.85
N GLU A 34 -4.36 -4.96 23.58
CA GLU A 34 -3.00 -5.50 23.79
C GLU A 34 -2.45 -6.09 22.49
N ILE A 35 -3.30 -6.78 21.72
CA ILE A 35 -2.92 -7.31 20.40
C ILE A 35 -2.73 -6.17 19.41
N ASN A 36 -3.61 -5.15 19.44
CA ASN A 36 -3.50 -3.99 18.56
C ASN A 36 -2.21 -3.19 18.80
N GLN A 37 -1.76 -3.12 20.05
CA GLN A 37 -0.47 -2.50 20.40
C GLN A 37 0.73 -3.22 19.79
N GLN A 38 0.60 -4.46 19.33
CA GLN A 38 1.67 -5.19 18.65
C GLN A 38 1.70 -4.92 17.14
N LEU A 39 0.67 -4.31 16.55
CA LEU A 39 0.62 -4.03 15.12
C LEU A 39 1.55 -2.86 14.78
N VAL A 40 2.60 -3.13 14.02
CA VAL A 40 3.44 -2.09 13.42
C VAL A 40 2.69 -1.44 12.26
N ALA A 41 2.28 -2.24 11.27
CA ALA A 41 1.49 -1.78 10.13
C ALA A 41 0.88 -2.95 9.37
N CYS A 42 -0.16 -2.63 8.60
CA CYS A 42 -0.77 -3.53 7.62
C CYS A 42 -0.62 -2.97 6.21
N TYR A 43 0.25 -3.57 5.41
CA TYR A 43 0.41 -3.29 3.99
C TYR A 43 -0.67 -4.03 3.20
N ALA A 44 -1.85 -3.41 3.08
CA ALA A 44 -3.03 -3.91 2.38
C ALA A 44 -3.09 -3.39 0.94
N ILE A 45 -2.03 -3.62 0.17
CA ILE A 45 -1.80 -2.99 -1.14
C ILE A 45 -2.66 -3.64 -2.24
N GLY A 46 -3.12 -2.83 -3.19
CA GLY A 46 -4.00 -3.29 -4.26
C GLY A 46 -5.39 -3.66 -3.73
N TRP A 47 -5.85 -3.00 -2.66
CA TRP A 47 -7.21 -3.14 -2.15
C TRP A 47 -7.78 -1.79 -1.78
N ARG A 48 -9.05 -1.57 -2.09
CA ARG A 48 -9.72 -0.31 -1.77
C ARG A 48 -10.04 -0.24 -0.28
N ILE A 49 -9.73 0.89 0.33
CA ILE A 49 -10.12 1.25 1.70
C ILE A 49 -10.90 2.56 1.62
N THR A 50 -12.08 2.65 2.22
CA THR A 50 -12.90 3.88 2.16
C THR A 50 -12.96 4.57 3.52
N GLU A 51 -13.24 5.88 3.53
CA GLU A 51 -13.51 6.60 4.80
C GLU A 51 -14.66 5.93 5.57
N GLN A 52 -15.74 5.55 4.89
CA GLN A 52 -16.85 4.81 5.49
C GLN A 52 -16.38 3.52 6.17
N GLU A 53 -15.48 2.74 5.56
CA GLU A 53 -14.97 1.52 6.17
C GLU A 53 -14.18 1.79 7.46
N ILE A 54 -13.42 2.89 7.50
CA ILE A 54 -12.72 3.34 8.71
C ILE A 54 -13.72 3.82 9.78
N GLU A 55 -14.73 4.60 9.40
CA GLU A 55 -15.78 5.09 10.31
C GLU A 55 -16.59 3.94 10.94
N GLU A 56 -16.89 2.90 10.17
CA GLU A 56 -17.59 1.70 10.65
C GLU A 56 -16.71 0.81 11.56
N ASN A 57 -15.38 1.00 11.52
CA ASN A 57 -14.41 0.21 12.26
C ASN A 57 -13.39 1.12 12.98
N PRO A 58 -13.78 1.82 14.07
CA PRO A 58 -12.99 2.91 14.66
C PRO A 58 -11.65 2.51 15.31
N HIS A 59 -11.37 1.21 15.39
CA HIS A 59 -10.07 0.68 15.83
C HIS A 59 -9.07 0.57 14.68
N LEU A 60 -9.52 0.68 13.43
CA LEU A 60 -8.67 0.79 12.25
C LEU A 60 -8.22 2.23 12.09
N THR A 61 -6.93 2.42 11.80
CA THR A 61 -6.36 3.72 11.47
C THR A 61 -5.68 3.63 10.12
N PHE A 62 -5.94 4.59 9.23
CA PHE A 62 -5.23 4.69 7.96
C PHE A 62 -3.96 5.53 8.14
N ALA A 63 -2.87 5.17 7.46
CA ALA A 63 -1.61 5.88 7.57
C ALA A 63 -1.72 7.33 7.07
N THR A 64 -1.05 8.24 7.76
CA THR A 64 -0.97 9.69 7.48
C THR A 64 0.47 10.18 7.24
N GLY A 65 1.47 9.39 7.65
CA GLY A 65 2.90 9.68 7.49
C GLY A 65 3.76 8.41 7.49
N GLU A 66 5.06 8.58 7.24
CA GLU A 66 6.00 7.48 7.03
C GLU A 66 6.29 6.63 8.26
N ASN A 67 6.21 7.22 9.46
CA ASN A 67 6.56 6.59 10.73
C ASN A 67 5.35 6.21 11.59
N ASP A 68 4.14 6.38 11.07
CA ASP A 68 2.92 5.95 11.74
C ASP A 68 2.94 4.44 12.00
N THR A 69 2.51 4.03 13.20
CA THR A 69 2.39 2.64 13.63
C THR A 69 0.94 2.28 13.97
N GLY A 70 0.58 1.00 13.92
CA GLY A 70 -0.80 0.54 14.11
C GLY A 70 -1.74 0.93 12.96
N VAL A 71 -1.17 1.19 11.77
CA VAL A 71 -1.90 1.77 10.63
C VAL A 71 -2.01 0.84 9.43
N ILE A 72 -3.02 1.10 8.61
CA ILE A 72 -3.19 0.52 7.28
C ILE A 72 -2.44 1.37 6.25
N VAL A 73 -1.63 0.70 5.44
CA VAL A 73 -0.94 1.24 4.27
C VAL A 73 -1.58 0.61 3.04
N SER A 74 -2.23 1.42 2.22
CA SER A 74 -2.80 0.96 0.96
C SER A 74 -2.70 2.05 -0.11
N PHE A 75 -2.68 1.59 -1.35
CA PHE A 75 -2.90 2.36 -2.56
C PHE A 75 -3.29 1.37 -3.67
N ASN A 76 -3.87 1.89 -4.75
CA ASN A 76 -4.11 1.15 -5.99
C ASN A 76 -3.57 2.03 -7.12
N SER A 77 -2.65 1.49 -7.91
CA SER A 77 -1.95 2.26 -8.93
C SER A 77 -2.60 2.14 -10.32
N GLU A 78 -2.71 3.28 -10.99
CA GLU A 78 -3.32 3.39 -12.31
C GLU A 78 -2.72 4.57 -13.08
N SER A 79 -2.81 4.56 -14.41
CA SER A 79 -2.35 5.65 -15.26
C SER A 79 -3.26 6.88 -15.11
N GLU A 80 -2.75 8.03 -15.53
CA GLU A 80 -3.48 9.31 -15.47
C GLU A 80 -4.78 9.29 -16.30
N SER A 81 -4.85 8.47 -17.35
CA SER A 81 -6.03 8.37 -18.22
C SER A 81 -7.19 7.55 -17.65
N ILE A 82 -6.95 6.74 -16.62
CA ILE A 82 -7.99 5.88 -16.02
C ILE A 82 -8.93 6.73 -15.17
N ASN A 83 -10.23 6.58 -15.40
CA ASN A 83 -11.27 7.28 -14.63
C ASN A 83 -12.24 6.34 -13.91
N GLU A 84 -12.11 5.04 -14.13
CA GLU A 84 -12.85 3.98 -13.45
C GLU A 84 -12.01 2.71 -13.46
N SER A 85 -12.08 1.89 -12.41
CA SER A 85 -11.45 0.58 -12.39
C SER A 85 -12.24 -0.37 -11.51
N LEU A 86 -12.04 -1.67 -11.67
CA LEU A 86 -12.64 -2.66 -10.76
C LEU A 86 -12.23 -2.42 -9.30
N MET A 87 -10.98 -2.01 -9.09
CA MET A 87 -10.44 -1.73 -7.75
C MET A 87 -11.06 -0.47 -7.15
N ILE A 88 -11.26 0.58 -7.96
CA ILE A 88 -11.89 1.84 -7.56
C ILE A 88 -13.03 2.16 -8.54
N PRO A 89 -14.23 1.59 -8.31
CA PRO A 89 -15.42 1.80 -9.13
C PRO A 89 -15.84 3.27 -9.16
N SER A 90 -16.56 3.64 -10.22
CA SER A 90 -17.11 4.99 -10.35
C SER A 90 -17.95 5.39 -9.14
N GLY A 91 -17.82 6.65 -8.72
CA GLY A 91 -18.48 7.19 -7.53
C GLY A 91 -17.86 6.77 -6.19
N THR A 92 -16.76 6.01 -6.20
CA THR A 92 -16.03 5.65 -4.97
C THR A 92 -14.70 6.39 -4.86
N LYS A 93 -14.37 6.87 -3.66
CA LYS A 93 -13.05 7.38 -3.31
C LYS A 93 -12.35 6.41 -2.35
N THR A 94 -11.15 5.98 -2.71
CA THR A 94 -10.29 5.20 -1.82
C THR A 94 -9.39 6.12 -1.01
N LEU A 95 -9.02 5.71 0.20
CA LEU A 95 -7.85 6.23 0.90
C LEU A 95 -6.59 5.65 0.24
N ALA A 96 -5.54 6.46 0.21
CA ALA A 96 -4.22 6.08 -0.29
C ALA A 96 -3.13 6.85 0.47
N ILE A 97 -1.95 6.25 0.56
CA ILE A 97 -0.71 6.92 0.94
C ILE A 97 0.30 6.70 -0.18
N ASN A 98 0.90 7.77 -0.69
CA ASN A 98 1.85 7.69 -1.79
C ASN A 98 3.15 7.07 -1.29
N PRO A 99 3.58 5.90 -1.79
CA PRO A 99 4.75 5.21 -1.28
C PRO A 99 6.07 5.93 -1.60
N LEU A 100 6.06 6.92 -2.51
CA LEU A 100 7.26 7.69 -2.85
C LEU A 100 7.60 8.76 -1.81
N ASN A 101 6.58 9.41 -1.23
CA ASN A 101 6.77 10.55 -0.32
C ASN A 101 5.98 10.45 1.00
N TRP A 102 5.25 9.34 1.20
CA TRP A 102 4.42 9.03 2.37
C TRP A 102 3.35 10.08 2.73
N LYS A 103 2.87 10.83 1.73
CA LYS A 103 1.76 11.78 1.88
C LYS A 103 0.44 11.15 1.43
N THR A 104 -0.65 11.64 2.01
CA THR A 104 -2.04 11.22 1.70
C THR A 104 -2.80 12.24 0.86
N ASP A 105 -2.13 13.30 0.41
CA ASP A 105 -2.70 14.35 -0.43
C ASP A 105 -2.16 14.29 -1.88
N GLY A 106 -2.62 15.22 -2.71
CA GLY A 106 -2.20 15.32 -4.11
C GLY A 106 -0.78 15.83 -4.33
N THR A 107 0.09 15.88 -3.30
CA THR A 107 1.49 16.27 -3.49
C THR A 107 2.17 15.29 -4.44
N VAL A 108 2.63 15.82 -5.58
CA VAL A 108 3.36 15.06 -6.58
C VAL A 108 4.71 14.64 -6.04
N ALA A 109 5.02 13.35 -6.18
CA ALA A 109 6.36 12.80 -6.00
C ALA A 109 7.04 12.62 -7.36
N ASP A 110 8.24 13.18 -7.50
CA ASP A 110 9.03 13.03 -8.72
C ASP A 110 9.60 11.61 -8.81
N ARG A 111 9.88 11.13 -10.04
CA ARG A 111 10.51 9.82 -10.23
C ARG A 111 11.83 9.67 -9.47
N SER A 112 12.55 10.75 -9.16
CA SER A 112 13.76 10.70 -8.32
C SER A 112 13.54 10.26 -6.87
N GLU A 113 12.29 10.26 -6.39
CA GLU A 113 11.91 9.70 -5.09
C GLU A 113 11.65 8.18 -5.16
N ASN A 114 11.67 7.58 -6.35
CA ASN A 114 11.55 6.14 -6.53
C ASN A 114 12.92 5.45 -6.36
N LEU A 115 13.09 4.80 -5.21
CA LEU A 115 14.35 4.22 -4.79
C LEU A 115 14.72 2.93 -5.54
N GLY A 116 13.80 2.36 -6.31
CA GLY A 116 14.01 1.16 -7.08
C GLY A 116 12.74 0.35 -7.26
N SER A 117 12.29 0.27 -8.51
CA SER A 117 11.26 -0.68 -8.93
C SER A 117 11.90 -2.05 -9.17
N CYS A 118 11.41 -3.08 -8.48
CA CYS A 118 11.97 -4.44 -8.55
C CYS A 118 10.96 -5.40 -9.20
N PHE A 119 11.37 -6.00 -10.30
CA PHE A 119 10.61 -7.05 -11.00
C PHE A 119 11.16 -8.39 -10.59
N THR A 120 10.29 -9.32 -10.18
CA THR A 120 10.67 -10.60 -9.62
C THR A 120 10.23 -11.77 -10.48
N ASP A 121 10.94 -12.89 -10.38
CA ASP A 121 10.41 -14.17 -10.83
C ASP A 121 9.40 -14.75 -9.81
N TYR A 122 8.76 -15.86 -10.15
CA TYR A 122 7.81 -16.53 -9.24
C TYR A 122 8.45 -17.10 -7.95
N SER A 123 9.78 -17.16 -7.87
CA SER A 123 10.49 -17.57 -6.65
C SER A 123 10.85 -16.37 -5.76
N GLY A 124 10.52 -15.15 -6.20
CA GLY A 124 10.83 -13.90 -5.49
C GLY A 124 12.23 -13.36 -5.74
N ASN A 125 13.00 -13.93 -6.70
CA ASN A 125 14.31 -13.38 -7.05
C ASN A 125 14.11 -12.11 -7.88
N ILE A 126 14.84 -11.04 -7.57
CA ILE A 126 14.84 -9.82 -8.38
C ILE A 126 15.58 -10.10 -9.69
N ILE A 127 14.85 -10.07 -10.80
CA ILE A 127 15.38 -10.30 -12.15
C ILE A 127 15.75 -8.99 -12.86
N ASN A 128 15.13 -7.88 -12.44
CA ASN A 128 15.41 -6.55 -12.95
C ASN A 128 15.08 -5.51 -11.89
N GLU A 129 15.92 -4.48 -11.78
CA GLU A 129 15.74 -3.37 -10.86
C GLU A 129 16.00 -2.06 -11.62
N ILE A 130 15.06 -1.12 -11.54
CA ILE A 130 15.15 0.16 -12.22
C ILE A 130 14.96 1.28 -11.21
N ASN A 131 16.02 2.03 -10.97
CA ASN A 131 15.96 3.24 -10.15
C ASN A 131 15.23 4.34 -10.89
N ASN A 132 14.52 5.17 -10.13
CA ASN A 132 13.79 6.31 -10.64
C ASN A 132 12.82 5.92 -11.76
N LEU A 133 12.14 4.77 -11.72
CA LEU A 133 11.30 4.35 -12.85
C LEU A 133 10.12 5.30 -13.07
N THR A 134 9.39 5.59 -12.00
CA THR A 134 8.10 6.28 -12.04
C THR A 134 7.98 7.29 -10.91
N GLY A 135 7.37 8.45 -11.20
CA GLY A 135 6.78 9.32 -10.20
C GLY A 135 5.34 8.93 -9.87
N ALA A 136 4.71 9.60 -8.91
CA ALA A 136 3.30 9.37 -8.61
C ALA A 136 2.65 10.51 -7.81
N TYR A 137 1.33 10.61 -7.89
CA TYR A 137 0.51 11.48 -7.02
C TYR A 137 -0.85 10.85 -6.71
N ILE A 138 -1.51 11.28 -5.64
CA ILE A 138 -2.87 10.80 -5.32
C ILE A 138 -3.89 11.68 -6.02
N ASP A 139 -4.77 11.06 -6.81
CA ASP A 139 -5.89 11.75 -7.43
C ASP A 139 -6.89 12.26 -6.38
N SER A 140 -7.20 13.55 -6.39
CA SER A 140 -8.05 14.16 -5.35
C SER A 140 -9.51 13.71 -5.38
N THR A 141 -9.99 13.20 -6.53
CA THR A 141 -11.37 12.78 -6.72
C THR A 141 -11.57 11.31 -6.32
N ARG A 142 -10.73 10.42 -6.84
CA ARG A 142 -10.84 8.97 -6.68
C ARG A 142 -9.93 8.42 -5.58
N GLY A 143 -8.91 9.16 -5.17
CA GLY A 143 -7.87 8.71 -4.25
C GLY A 143 -6.93 7.65 -4.83
N ALA A 144 -7.02 7.39 -6.14
CA ALA A 144 -6.14 6.47 -6.83
C ALA A 144 -4.70 7.01 -6.88
N LEU A 145 -3.70 6.13 -6.82
CA LEU A 145 -2.31 6.51 -7.03
C LEU A 145 -2.03 6.59 -8.53
N LYS A 146 -1.94 7.82 -9.04
CA LYS A 146 -1.63 8.10 -10.44
C LYS A 146 -0.14 7.99 -10.67
N VAL A 147 0.25 7.07 -11.54
CA VAL A 147 1.63 6.73 -11.88
C VAL A 147 2.06 7.51 -13.12
N THR A 148 3.19 8.20 -13.04
CA THR A 148 3.75 9.05 -14.12
C THR A 148 5.02 8.44 -14.72
N ASP A 149 5.54 8.98 -15.81
CA ASP A 149 6.84 8.59 -16.40
C ASP A 149 6.94 7.17 -16.98
N VAL A 150 5.83 6.42 -17.01
CA VAL A 150 5.71 5.10 -17.65
C VAL A 150 4.54 5.07 -18.63
N SER A 151 4.66 4.28 -19.69
CA SER A 151 3.58 4.10 -20.67
C SER A 151 2.75 2.85 -20.32
N PRO A 152 1.41 2.93 -20.34
CA PRO A 152 0.54 1.78 -20.08
C PRO A 152 0.88 0.52 -20.89
N GLY A 153 1.21 0.67 -22.18
CA GLY A 153 1.57 -0.45 -23.05
C GLY A 153 2.87 -1.18 -22.68
N ASP A 154 3.77 -0.56 -21.90
CA ASP A 154 4.99 -1.21 -21.40
C ASP A 154 4.69 -2.12 -20.19
N TYR A 155 3.55 -1.91 -19.53
CA TYR A 155 3.14 -2.56 -18.28
C TYR A 155 1.71 -3.10 -18.39
N PRO A 156 1.51 -4.18 -19.17
CA PRO A 156 0.18 -4.74 -19.38
C PRO A 156 -0.42 -5.30 -18.08
N PRO A 157 -1.74 -5.21 -17.90
CA PRO A 157 -2.43 -5.55 -16.65
C PRO A 157 -2.30 -7.02 -16.18
N GLY A 158 -1.84 -7.92 -17.05
CA GLY A 158 -1.58 -9.34 -16.77
C GLY A 158 -2.83 -10.23 -16.57
N LEU A 159 -3.99 -9.64 -16.31
CA LEU A 159 -5.28 -10.32 -16.21
C LEU A 159 -6.31 -9.65 -17.14
N ASP A 160 -7.07 -10.45 -17.88
CA ASP A 160 -8.10 -9.98 -18.84
C ASP A 160 -9.22 -9.14 -18.19
N LEU A 161 -9.31 -9.16 -16.86
CA LEU A 161 -10.29 -8.40 -16.07
C LEU A 161 -9.93 -6.91 -15.96
N PHE A 162 -8.66 -6.55 -16.21
CA PHE A 162 -8.16 -5.19 -16.07
C PHE A 162 -7.80 -4.62 -17.45
N GLU A 163 -8.10 -3.34 -17.64
CA GLU A 163 -7.76 -2.63 -18.87
C GLU A 163 -6.33 -2.07 -18.85
N GLU A 164 -5.81 -1.71 -20.03
CA GLU A 164 -4.51 -1.07 -20.17
C GLU A 164 -4.47 0.24 -19.36
N GLY A 165 -3.43 0.41 -18.54
CA GLY A 165 -3.29 1.53 -17.61
C GLY A 165 -3.70 1.20 -16.17
N ILE A 166 -4.28 0.03 -15.91
CA ILE A 166 -4.41 -0.50 -14.55
C ILE A 166 -3.11 -1.21 -14.17
N TYR A 167 -2.40 -0.68 -13.17
CA TYR A 167 -1.08 -1.16 -12.76
C TYR A 167 -1.13 -2.11 -11.56
N HIS A 168 -2.29 -2.71 -11.29
CA HIS A 168 -2.54 -3.62 -10.15
C HIS A 168 -1.45 -4.69 -9.96
N LEU A 169 -1.03 -5.36 -11.04
CA LEU A 169 0.04 -6.37 -10.98
C LEU A 169 1.39 -5.81 -10.48
N TYR A 170 1.61 -4.51 -10.68
CA TYR A 170 2.86 -3.81 -10.42
C TYR A 170 2.85 -3.00 -9.12
N ASP A 171 1.75 -3.01 -8.34
CA ASP A 171 1.61 -2.18 -7.14
C ASP A 171 2.78 -2.35 -6.16
N TYR A 172 3.25 -3.58 -5.92
CA TYR A 172 4.46 -3.81 -5.12
C TYR A 172 5.76 -3.56 -5.90
N GLN A 173 5.75 -3.85 -7.21
CA GLN A 173 6.97 -3.85 -8.03
C GLN A 173 7.47 -2.44 -8.30
N PHE A 174 6.57 -1.50 -8.63
CA PHE A 174 6.91 -0.11 -8.92
C PHE A 174 7.55 0.62 -7.73
N PHE A 175 7.20 0.23 -6.51
CA PHE A 175 7.59 0.95 -5.29
C PHE A 175 8.39 0.07 -4.31
N TYR A 176 8.94 -1.06 -4.78
CA TYR A 176 9.51 -2.12 -3.94
C TYR A 176 10.52 -1.60 -2.92
N ARG A 177 11.51 -0.80 -3.34
CA ARG A 177 12.54 -0.28 -2.43
C ARG A 177 12.00 0.74 -1.44
N ASN A 178 11.08 1.60 -1.86
CA ASN A 178 10.40 2.53 -0.96
C ASN A 178 9.62 1.78 0.12
N LEU A 179 8.86 0.74 -0.25
CA LEU A 179 8.13 -0.12 0.69
C LEU A 179 9.09 -0.84 1.65
N GLN A 180 10.20 -1.40 1.13
CA GLN A 180 11.20 -2.08 1.93
C GLN A 180 11.84 -1.14 2.97
N GLU A 181 12.22 0.07 2.57
CA GLU A 181 12.76 1.07 3.49
C GLU A 181 11.74 1.44 4.56
N ASN A 182 10.48 1.62 4.16
CA ASN A 182 9.47 2.05 5.10
C ASN A 182 9.05 0.97 6.11
N VAL A 183 9.09 -0.32 5.73
CA VAL A 183 8.98 -1.42 6.70
C VAL A 183 10.00 -1.24 7.82
N LYS A 184 11.24 -0.87 7.49
CA LYS A 184 12.27 -0.56 8.48
C LYS A 184 11.91 0.70 9.28
N THR A 185 11.53 1.80 8.62
CA THR A 185 11.15 3.06 9.28
C THR A 185 10.05 2.86 10.33
N ARG A 186 8.98 2.13 9.98
CA ARG A 186 7.86 1.87 10.90
C ARG A 186 8.23 0.92 12.02
N LEU A 187 9.09 -0.06 11.75
CA LEU A 187 9.59 -0.96 12.79
C LEU A 187 10.48 -0.22 13.80
N ASP A 188 11.37 0.66 13.32
CA ASP A 188 12.21 1.50 14.17
C ASP A 188 11.32 2.43 15.04
N ALA A 189 10.33 3.10 14.44
CA ALA A 189 9.37 3.94 15.16
C ALA A 189 8.54 3.16 16.20
N TYR A 190 8.14 1.93 15.89
CA TYR A 190 7.46 1.06 16.82
C TYR A 190 8.30 0.76 18.06
N TYR A 191 9.59 0.45 17.88
CA TYR A 191 10.47 0.20 19.02
C TYR A 191 10.71 1.46 19.84
N GLU A 192 10.89 2.62 19.21
CA GLU A 192 11.05 3.90 19.93
C GLU A 192 9.84 4.27 20.79
N ASN A 193 8.62 4.00 20.31
CA ASN A 193 7.38 4.29 21.03
C ASN A 193 7.08 3.32 22.19
N ASN A 194 7.72 2.15 22.21
CA ASN A 194 7.49 1.08 23.20
C ASN A 194 8.69 0.86 24.15
N LEU A 195 9.66 1.77 24.16
CA LEU A 195 10.73 1.88 25.15
C LEU A 195 10.32 2.76 26.34
#